data_AF-A0AAF0ZKE2-F1
#
_entry.id   AF-A0AAF0ZKE2-F1
#
_cell.length_a   1.000
_cell.length_b   1.000
_cell.length_c   1.000
_cell.angle_alpha   90.00
_cell.angle_beta   90.00
_cell.angle_gamma   90.00
#
_symmetry.space_group_name_H-M   'P 1'
#
loop_
_entity.id
_entity.type
_entity.pdbx_description
1 polymer ?
#
loop_
_entity_poly.entity_id
_entity_poly.type
_entity_poly.pdbx_seq_one_letter_code
_entity_poly.pdbx_strand_id
1 'polypeptide(L)'
;FHLYRSCKEILESDPYVVDEDNLSLWFFCDIELMGYMKGIELYPKGKDIIVDSKNQETYIYIFIEHYFVTSIVEHITFSQRFN
;
A
#
# COMPACT_ATOMS: atom_id res chain seq x y z
N PHE A 1 3.12 8.48 -11.06
CA PHE A 1 4.40 7.96 -11.59
C PHE A 1 5.27 7.31 -10.52
N HIS A 2 5.47 7.94 -9.35
CA HIS A 2 6.26 7.34 -8.26
C HIS A 2 5.66 6.04 -7.71
N LEU A 3 4.35 6.01 -7.42
CA LEU A 3 3.67 4.82 -6.90
C LEU A 3 3.85 3.57 -7.78
N TYR A 4 3.57 3.71 -9.08
CA TYR A 4 3.75 2.61 -10.04
C TYR A 4 5.17 2.09 -10.07
N ARG A 5 6.18 2.98 -10.06
CA ARG A 5 7.58 2.59 -10.04
C ARG A 5 7.92 1.83 -8.75
N SER A 6 7.50 2.32 -7.59
CA SER A 6 7.75 1.66 -6.31
C SER A 6 7.06 0.29 -6.22
N CYS A 7 5.81 0.18 -6.68
CA CYS A 7 5.12 -1.12 -6.74
C CYS A 7 5.86 -2.10 -7.66
N LYS A 8 6.32 -1.61 -8.82
CA LYS A 8 7.08 -2.41 -9.78
C LYS A 8 8.42 -2.88 -9.19
N GLU A 9 9.14 -1.99 -8.52
CA GLU A 9 10.41 -2.32 -7.84
C GLU A 9 10.20 -3.39 -6.77
N ILE A 10 9.13 -3.32 -5.96
CA ILE A 10 8.81 -4.36 -4.97
C ILE A 10 8.46 -5.70 -5.65
N LEU A 11 7.64 -5.67 -6.70
CA LEU A 11 7.24 -6.88 -7.45
C LEU A 11 8.41 -7.57 -8.16
N GLU A 12 9.32 -6.80 -8.73
CA GLU A 12 10.45 -7.29 -9.52
C GLU A 12 11.74 -7.46 -8.70
N SER A 13 11.71 -7.14 -7.40
CA SER A 13 12.86 -7.32 -6.52
C SER A 13 13.25 -8.80 -6.42
N ASP A 14 14.55 -9.05 -6.42
CA ASP A 14 15.10 -10.39 -6.21
C ASP A 14 14.59 -10.93 -4.86
N PRO A 15 14.05 -12.17 -4.81
CA PRO A 15 13.58 -12.79 -3.58
C PRO A 15 14.58 -12.71 -2.43
N TYR A 16 15.88 -12.80 -2.73
CA TYR A 16 16.94 -12.68 -1.72
C TYR A 16 16.97 -11.28 -1.06
N VAL A 17 16.67 -10.23 -1.83
CA VAL A 17 16.65 -8.84 -1.34
C VAL A 17 15.41 -8.57 -0.48
N VAL A 18 14.27 -9.18 -0.83
CA VAL A 18 13.01 -9.00 -0.09
C VAL A 18 13.00 -9.84 1.18
N ASP A 19 13.53 -11.07 1.13
CA ASP A 19 13.55 -12.01 2.26
C ASP A 19 14.55 -11.64 3.36
N GLU A 20 15.57 -10.84 3.05
CA GLU A 20 16.54 -10.32 4.05
C GLU A 20 15.99 -9.15 4.90
N ASP A 21 14.70 -8.81 4.80
CA ASP A 21 14.06 -7.67 5.49
C ASP A 21 14.73 -6.30 5.17
N ASN A 22 15.51 -6.23 4.09
CA ASN A 22 16.23 -5.02 3.68
C ASN A 22 15.29 -3.88 3.25
N LEU A 23 14.06 -4.20 2.85
CA LEU A 23 13.06 -3.21 2.47
C LEU A 23 12.28 -2.67 3.68
N SER A 24 12.35 -3.34 4.84
CA SER A 24 11.59 -2.98 6.06
C SER A 24 10.13 -2.65 5.75
N LEU A 25 9.48 -3.53 4.99
CA LEU A 25 8.09 -3.39 4.58
C LEU A 25 7.23 -4.34 5.40
N TRP A 26 6.08 -3.82 5.84
CA TRP A 26 5.03 -4.60 6.50
C TRP A 26 3.73 -4.45 5.74
N PHE A 27 2.68 -5.20 6.09
CA PHE A 27 1.31 -4.98 5.59
C PHE A 27 0.68 -3.72 6.20
N PHE A 28 1.40 -2.60 6.11
CA PHE A 28 1.06 -1.28 6.60
C PHE A 28 1.63 -0.24 5.64
N CYS A 29 0.88 0.83 5.39
CA CYS A 29 1.38 1.95 4.60
C CYS A 29 0.93 3.29 5.16
N ASP A 30 1.76 4.31 4.95
CA ASP A 30 1.37 5.71 5.14
C ASP A 30 0.89 6.27 3.80
N ILE A 31 -0.34 6.77 3.76
CA ILE A 31 -0.91 7.43 2.59
C ILE A 31 -1.26 8.88 2.89
N GLU A 32 -0.99 9.76 1.94
CA GLU A 32 -1.43 11.15 2.00
C GLU A 32 -2.87 11.26 1.49
N LEU A 33 -3.79 11.64 2.37
CA LEU A 33 -5.19 11.89 2.05
C LEU A 33 -5.52 13.34 2.38
N MET A 34 -5.87 14.12 1.36
CA MET A 34 -6.25 15.54 1.48
C MET A 34 -5.26 16.40 2.30
N GLY A 35 -3.96 16.15 2.16
CA GLY A 35 -2.89 16.86 2.88
C GLY A 35 -2.58 16.33 4.28
N TYR A 36 -3.20 15.22 4.70
CA TYR A 36 -2.90 14.54 5.96
C TYR A 36 -2.27 13.17 5.70
N MET A 37 -1.16 12.88 6.36
CA MET A 37 -0.59 11.54 6.39
C MET A 37 -1.43 10.64 7.31
N LYS A 38 -1.88 9.50 6.78
CA LYS A 38 -2.62 8.49 7.53
C LYS A 38 -1.97 7.13 7.36
N GLY A 39 -1.60 6.53 8.49
CA GLY A 39 -1.18 5.14 8.57
C GLY A 39 -2.35 4.18 8.47
N ILE A 40 -2.27 3.20 7.58
CA ILE A 40 -3.31 2.19 7.34
C ILE A 40 -2.68 0.80 7.41
N GLU A 41 -3.29 -0.08 8.20
CA GLU A 41 -3.01 -1.51 8.11
C GLU A 41 -3.73 -2.11 6.91
N LEU A 42 -2.99 -2.73 6.00
CA LEU A 42 -3.51 -3.39 4.81
C LEU A 42 -4.09 -4.78 5.14
N TYR A 43 -3.71 -5.32 6.30
CA TYR A 43 -4.20 -6.58 6.84
C TYR A 43 -4.38 -6.45 8.35
N PRO A 44 -5.29 -7.18 9.01
CA PRO A 44 -5.39 -7.15 10.47
C PRO A 44 -4.05 -7.48 11.13
N LYS A 45 -3.55 -6.58 12.00
CA LYS A 45 -2.20 -6.65 12.58
C LYS A 45 -1.10 -6.63 11.52
N GLY A 46 -1.31 -5.88 10.45
CA GLY A 46 -0.42 -5.87 9.29
C GLY A 46 1.00 -5.41 9.62
N LYS A 47 1.18 -4.62 10.70
CA LYS A 47 2.49 -4.23 11.23
C LYS A 47 3.32 -5.40 11.78
N ASP A 48 2.68 -6.52 12.11
CA ASP A 48 3.36 -7.73 12.57
C ASP A 48 3.70 -8.68 11.41
N ILE A 49 3.31 -8.34 10.17
CA ILE A 49 3.47 -9.18 8.98
C ILE A 49 4.50 -8.54 8.06
N ILE A 50 5.70 -9.13 8.02
CA ILE A 50 6.80 -8.70 7.14
C ILE A 50 6.46 -9.05 5.69
N VAL A 51 6.76 -8.13 4.78
CA VAL A 51 6.66 -8.39 3.34
C VAL A 51 7.87 -9.19 2.88
N ASP A 52 7.62 -10.36 2.31
CA ASP A 52 8.63 -11.29 1.81
C ASP A 52 8.31 -11.70 0.37
N SER A 53 9.21 -12.45 -0.27
CA SER A 53 9.03 -12.92 -1.65
C SER A 53 7.78 -13.78 -1.87
N LYS A 54 7.22 -14.37 -0.81
CA LYS A 54 6.02 -15.23 -0.87
C LYS A 54 4.74 -14.42 -0.83
N ASN A 55 4.77 -13.22 -0.24
CA ASN A 55 3.60 -12.42 0.01
C ASN A 55 3.61 -11.02 -0.66
N GLN A 56 4.72 -10.63 -1.30
CA GLN A 56 4.89 -9.33 -1.96
C GLN A 56 3.82 -9.02 -3.03
N GLU A 57 3.39 -10.01 -3.80
CA GLU A 57 2.34 -9.82 -4.81
C GLU A 57 1.00 -9.50 -4.14
N THR A 58 0.69 -10.19 -3.05
CA THR A 58 -0.51 -9.95 -2.25
C THR A 58 -0.46 -8.56 -1.61
N TYR A 59 0.70 -8.18 -1.06
CA TYR A 59 0.93 -6.85 -0.53
C TYR A 59 0.64 -5.77 -1.57
N ILE A 60 1.19 -5.89 -2.79
CA ILE A 60 0.96 -4.91 -3.85
C ILE A 60 -0.50 -4.87 -4.29
N TYR A 61 -1.16 -6.02 -4.44
CA TYR A 61 -2.58 -6.07 -4.81
C TYR A 61 -3.44 -5.30 -3.81
N ILE A 62 -3.29 -5.59 -2.50
CA ILE A 62 -4.08 -4.94 -1.45
C ILE A 62 -3.73 -3.45 -1.36
N PHE A 63 -2.44 -3.10 -1.49
CA PHE A 63 -1.99 -1.72 -1.46
C PHE A 63 -2.62 -0.88 -2.59
N ILE A 64 -2.63 -1.41 -3.82
CA ILE A 64 -3.28 -0.76 -4.97
C ILE A 64 -4.79 -0.64 -4.74
N GLU A 65 -5.44 -1.71 -4.30
CA GLU A 65 -6.87 -1.68 -3.99
C GLU A 65 -7.20 -0.59 -2.97
N HIS A 66 -6.50 -0.57 -1.83
CA HIS A 66 -6.71 0.44 -0.79
C HIS A 66 -6.47 1.85 -1.29
N TYR A 67 -5.35 2.09 -1.99
CA TYR A 67 -4.99 3.43 -2.45
C TYR A 67 -6.02 3.99 -3.44
N PHE A 68 -6.44 3.19 -4.44
CA PHE A 68 -7.38 3.66 -5.47
C PHE A 68 -8.82 3.69 -4.97
N VAL A 69 -9.29 2.64 -4.29
CA VAL A 69 -10.67 2.58 -3.80
C VAL A 69 -10.93 3.67 -2.76
N THR A 70 -10.02 3.87 -1.80
CA THR A 70 -10.17 4.93 -0.77
C THR A 70 -10.22 6.31 -1.41
N SER A 71 -9.28 6.61 -2.32
CA SER A 71 -9.23 7.90 -3.01
C SER A 71 -10.51 8.18 -3.80
N ILE A 72 -11.05 7.17 -4.49
CA ILE A 72 -12.29 7.31 -5.28
C ILE A 72 -13.50 7.49 -4.36
N VAL A 73 -13.64 6.69 -3.30
CA VAL A 73 -14.76 6.78 -2.35
C VAL A 73 -14.81 8.14 -1.68
N GLU A 74 -13.66 8.66 -1.24
CA GLU A 74 -13.58 10.00 -0.64
C GLU A 74 -13.99 11.08 -1.64
N HIS A 75 -13.50 11.01 -2.88
CA HIS A 75 -13.83 11.98 -3.91
C HIS A 75 -15.32 11.97 -4.28
N ILE A 76 -15.93 10.77 -4.39
CA ILE A 76 -17.37 10.62 -4.64
C ILE A 76 -18.17 11.14 -3.45
N THR A 77 -17.78 10.78 -2.22
CA THR A 77 -18.46 11.23 -1.00
C THR A 77 -18.40 12.74 -0.85
N PHE A 78 -17.23 13.34 -1.13
CA PHE A 78 -17.07 14.79 -1.16
C PHE A 78 -18.02 15.41 -2.20
N SER A 79 -18.04 14.90 -3.43
CA SER A 79 -18.89 15.41 -4.51
C SER A 79 -20.40 15.27 -4.23
N GLN A 80 -20.81 14.19 -3.56
CA GLN A 80 -22.21 13.97 -3.12
C GLN A 80 -22.64 14.91 -2.00
N ARG A 81 -21.69 15.41 -1.18
CA ARG A 81 -21.98 16.34 -0.09
C ARG A 81 -22.36 17.76 -0.56
N PHE A 82 -22.12 18.08 -1.84
CA PHE A 82 -22.47 19.36 -2.45
C PHE A 82 -23.71 19.31 -3.36
N ASN A 83 -24.42 18.17 -3.43
CA ASN A 83 -25.74 18.04 -4.06
C ASN A 83 -26.83 17.92 -3.00
#